data_AF-A0A8T6C8Q9-F1
#
_entry.id   AF-A0A8T6C8Q9-F1
#
_cell.length_a   1.000
_cell.length_b   1.000
_cell.length_c   1.000
_cell.angle_alpha   90.00
_cell.angle_beta   90.00
_cell.angle_gamma   90.00
#
_symmetry.space_group_name_H-M   'P 1'
#
loop_
_entity.id
_entity.type
_entity.pdbx_description
1 polymer ?
#
loop_
_entity_poly.entity_id
_entity_poly.type
_entity_poly.pdbx_seq_one_letter_code
_entity_poly.pdbx_strand_id
1 'polypeptide(L)'
;MSGPEFTSIAELAGRSGESVACAGNLPVELDDADSVWFIDRGAVDLFLVEFRDGVEQTAPQHLLRAEAGGILPGVAPDEDDTTFSLIAKGLPGTLLKRLPASKLSGVDPAELAEQADAWLSGVTDTLFRYATHSPRPDALVEPDQTRTLGPGTLSVRRGVVWVSRPPAGASLYMDLIDCAELSGAVSPQEAVIPLTQTGWLTLSDAAALSARSSETLAAEGALLSALASFHVVAFALERLNRRLAVVDSANLERARTSSRRVAEEV
;
A
#
# COMPACT_ATOMS: atom_id res chain seq x y z
N MET A 1 -25.23 23.65 -18.08
CA MET A 1 -24.10 23.69 -17.14
C MET A 1 -23.08 22.69 -17.66
N SER A 2 -21.99 23.15 -18.26
CA SER A 2 -20.89 22.24 -18.61
C SER A 2 -20.37 21.64 -17.30
N GLY A 3 -20.22 20.32 -17.24
CA GLY A 3 -19.61 19.65 -16.10
C GLY A 3 -18.18 20.13 -15.85
N PRO A 4 -17.56 19.74 -14.72
CA PRO A 4 -16.15 20.01 -14.49
C PRO A 4 -15.31 19.49 -15.68
N GLU A 5 -14.42 20.33 -16.19
CA GLU A 5 -13.47 19.97 -17.23
C GLU A 5 -12.29 19.24 -16.54
N PHE A 6 -12.34 17.91 -16.55
CA PHE A 6 -11.27 17.08 -16.02
C PHE A 6 -10.10 17.01 -17.02
N THR A 7 -8.87 16.91 -16.51
CA THR A 7 -7.64 16.70 -17.30
C THR A 7 -7.07 15.31 -17.03
N SER A 8 -6.20 14.81 -17.92
CA SER A 8 -5.47 13.57 -17.64
C SER A 8 -4.25 13.81 -16.75
N ILE A 9 -3.77 12.76 -16.08
CA ILE A 9 -2.55 12.83 -15.27
C ILE A 9 -1.35 13.19 -16.15
N ALA A 10 -1.27 12.60 -17.34
CA ALA A 10 -0.21 12.89 -18.30
C ALA A 10 -0.21 14.35 -18.75
N GLU A 11 -1.38 14.93 -19.02
CA GLU A 11 -1.51 16.33 -19.40
C GLU A 11 -1.15 17.27 -18.23
N LEU A 12 -1.60 16.94 -17.02
CA LEU A 12 -1.23 17.65 -15.80
C LEU A 12 0.29 17.62 -15.55
N ALA A 13 0.90 16.44 -15.70
CA ALA A 13 2.34 16.23 -15.57
C ALA A 13 3.13 17.03 -16.61
N GLY A 14 2.66 17.06 -17.86
CA GLY A 14 3.29 17.82 -18.95
C GLY A 14 3.29 19.34 -18.70
N ARG A 15 2.19 19.89 -18.18
CA ARG A 15 2.05 21.34 -17.96
C ARG A 15 2.63 21.86 -16.64
N SER A 16 2.73 21.00 -15.62
CA SER A 16 2.95 21.43 -14.23
C SER A 16 3.94 20.57 -13.45
N GLY A 17 4.43 19.46 -14.00
CA GLY A 17 5.35 18.56 -13.34
C GLY A 17 6.81 18.99 -13.45
N GLU A 18 7.53 18.94 -12.34
CA GLU A 18 8.98 19.14 -12.32
C GLU A 18 9.68 17.88 -12.86
N SER A 19 10.51 18.05 -13.89
CA SER A 19 11.27 16.95 -14.50
C SER A 19 12.40 16.50 -13.59
N VAL A 20 12.38 15.23 -13.18
CA VAL A 20 13.42 14.63 -12.34
C VAL A 20 13.97 13.38 -13.03
N ALA A 21 15.27 13.38 -13.31
CA ALA A 21 15.94 12.20 -13.86
C ALA A 21 15.97 11.10 -12.79
N CYS A 22 15.62 9.87 -13.17
CA CYS A 22 15.65 8.72 -12.28
C CYS A 22 16.45 7.60 -12.96
N ALA A 23 17.47 7.08 -12.28
CA ALA A 23 18.32 6.02 -12.79
C ALA A 23 18.81 5.14 -11.63
N GLY A 24 19.39 3.98 -11.92
CA GLY A 24 19.94 3.11 -10.86
C GLY A 24 20.98 3.81 -9.95
N ASN A 25 21.72 4.78 -10.48
CA ASN A 25 22.67 5.62 -9.74
C ASN A 25 22.13 7.02 -9.38
N LEU A 26 20.87 7.30 -9.71
CA LEU A 26 20.15 8.53 -9.38
C LEU A 26 18.79 8.13 -8.79
N PRO A 27 18.78 7.48 -7.61
CA PRO A 27 17.54 7.07 -6.96
C PRO A 27 16.73 8.31 -6.55
N VAL A 28 15.41 8.15 -6.51
CA VAL A 28 14.46 9.16 -6.02
C VAL A 28 13.76 8.62 -4.79
N GLU A 29 13.84 9.33 -3.68
CA GLU A 29 13.07 9.04 -2.47
C GLU A 29 11.64 9.55 -2.63
N LEU A 30 10.67 8.74 -2.22
CA LEU A 30 9.24 9.07 -2.30
C LEU A 30 8.68 9.50 -0.94
N ASP A 31 9.53 9.90 0.00
CA ASP A 31 9.17 10.23 1.40
C ASP A 31 8.58 11.66 1.52
N ASP A 32 7.61 11.97 0.68
CA ASP A 32 6.81 13.18 0.72
C ASP A 32 5.35 12.90 0.33
N ALA A 33 4.47 12.79 1.32
CA ALA A 33 3.04 12.54 1.12
C ALA A 33 2.32 13.63 0.31
N ASP A 34 2.87 14.84 0.24
CA ASP A 34 2.30 15.95 -0.54
C ASP A 34 2.73 15.92 -2.01
N SER A 35 3.50 14.90 -2.41
CA SER A 35 3.96 14.68 -3.79
C SER A 35 3.41 13.40 -4.41
N VAL A 36 3.18 13.44 -5.71
CA VAL A 36 2.95 12.27 -6.55
C VAL A 36 3.89 12.35 -7.76
N TRP A 37 4.44 11.20 -8.15
CA TRP A 37 5.40 11.11 -9.23
C TRP A 37 4.77 10.42 -10.42
N PHE A 38 4.72 11.09 -11.56
CA PHE A 38 4.29 10.48 -12.82
C PHE A 38 5.50 9.99 -13.61
N ILE A 39 5.43 8.76 -14.14
CA ILE A 39 6.49 8.18 -14.95
C ILE A 39 6.29 8.65 -16.40
N ASP A 40 6.99 9.71 -16.80
CA ASP A 40 6.86 10.31 -18.14
C ASP A 40 7.42 9.41 -19.23
N ARG A 41 8.56 8.77 -18.96
CA ARG A 41 9.15 7.75 -19.84
C ARG A 41 10.05 6.80 -19.07
N GLY A 42 10.23 5.60 -19.62
CA GLY A 42 11.05 4.56 -19.02
C GLY A 42 10.26 3.69 -18.04
N ALA A 43 10.95 3.13 -17.06
CA ALA A 43 10.34 2.32 -16.01
C ALA A 43 11.13 2.46 -14.72
N VAL A 44 10.44 2.27 -13.61
CA VAL A 44 10.98 2.37 -12.25
C VAL A 44 10.80 1.04 -11.54
N ASP A 45 11.87 0.56 -10.91
CA ASP A 45 11.79 -0.44 -9.86
C ASP A 45 11.68 0.28 -8.51
N LEU A 46 10.62 -0.03 -7.76
CA LEU A 46 10.37 0.53 -6.44
C LEU A 46 10.90 -0.42 -5.37
N PHE A 47 11.65 0.14 -4.43
CA PHE A 47 12.21 -0.60 -3.31
C PHE A 47 11.73 -0.03 -1.99
N LEU A 48 11.45 -0.92 -1.04
CA LEU A 48 11.33 -0.58 0.37
C LEU A 48 12.69 -0.78 1.05
N VAL A 49 13.17 0.27 1.71
CA VAL A 49 14.45 0.27 2.41
C VAL A 49 14.22 0.55 3.88
N GLU A 50 14.85 -0.26 4.72
CA GLU A 50 14.77 -0.17 6.17
C GLU A 50 16.00 0.54 6.72
N PHE A 51 15.78 1.60 7.48
CA PHE A 51 16.81 2.37 8.16
C PHE A 51 16.67 2.27 9.67
N ARG A 52 17.79 2.33 10.37
CA ARG A 52 17.86 2.51 11.82
C ARG A 52 19.01 3.44 12.13
N ASP A 53 18.74 4.50 12.89
CA ASP A 53 19.70 5.58 13.16
C ASP A 53 20.33 6.15 11.87
N GLY A 54 19.54 6.21 10.78
CA GLY A 54 19.99 6.67 9.46
C GLY A 54 20.85 5.67 8.68
N VAL A 55 21.03 4.45 9.18
CA VAL A 55 21.83 3.39 8.53
C VAL A 55 20.91 2.32 7.95
N GLU A 56 21.12 1.97 6.68
CA GLU A 56 20.42 0.86 6.01
C GLU A 56 20.71 -0.46 6.73
N GLN A 57 19.66 -1.17 7.15
CA GLN A 57 19.77 -2.37 7.99
C GLN A 57 19.77 -3.67 7.18
N THR A 58 18.93 -3.73 6.15
CA THR A 58 18.64 -4.94 5.39
C THR A 58 18.67 -4.67 3.90
N ALA A 59 18.85 -5.72 3.09
CA ALA A 59 18.83 -5.58 1.64
C ALA A 59 17.50 -4.94 1.18
N PRO A 60 17.53 -3.96 0.26
CA PRO A 60 16.33 -3.33 -0.26
C PRO A 60 15.37 -4.36 -0.83
N GLN A 61 14.13 -4.33 -0.36
CA GLN A 61 13.09 -5.24 -0.85
C GLN A 61 12.45 -4.63 -2.08
N HIS A 62 12.50 -5.35 -3.20
CA HIS A 62 11.74 -4.97 -4.39
C HIS A 62 10.25 -5.11 -4.12
N LEU A 63 9.50 -4.02 -4.29
CA LEU A 63 8.04 -4.01 -4.19
C LEU A 63 7.42 -4.33 -5.55
N LEU A 64 7.57 -3.40 -6.48
CA LEU A 64 6.95 -3.49 -7.80
C LEU A 64 7.79 -2.78 -8.86
N ARG A 65 7.49 -3.10 -10.11
CA ARG A 65 7.93 -2.31 -11.26
C ARG A 65 6.76 -1.52 -11.80
N ALA A 66 6.97 -0.24 -12.07
CA ALA A 66 6.00 0.64 -12.71
C ALA A 66 6.57 1.18 -14.03
N GLU A 67 5.74 1.28 -15.05
CA GLU A 67 6.11 1.73 -16.39
C GLU A 67 5.61 3.14 -16.69
N ALA A 68 6.03 3.70 -17.83
CA ALA A 68 5.57 4.99 -18.29
C ALA A 68 4.03 5.07 -18.35
N GLY A 69 3.48 6.20 -17.92
CA GLY A 69 2.05 6.40 -17.72
C GLY A 69 1.56 6.07 -16.30
N GLY A 70 2.35 5.36 -15.49
CA GLY A 70 2.04 5.07 -14.10
C GLY A 70 2.30 6.25 -13.15
N ILE A 71 1.66 6.22 -11.98
CA ILE A 71 2.01 7.09 -10.84
C ILE A 71 2.68 6.31 -9.70
N LEU A 72 3.50 7.01 -8.94
CA LEU A 72 4.03 6.58 -7.65
C LEU A 72 3.60 7.61 -6.61
N PRO A 73 2.61 7.28 -5.74
CA PRO A 73 2.22 8.14 -4.63
C PRO A 73 3.40 8.32 -3.67
N GLY A 74 3.62 9.54 -3.21
CA GLY A 74 4.54 9.79 -2.11
C GLY A 74 3.96 9.27 -0.79
N VAL A 75 4.85 8.97 0.15
CA VAL A 75 4.52 8.45 1.48
C VAL A 75 5.00 9.41 2.53
N ALA A 76 4.28 9.50 3.65
CA ALA A 76 4.77 10.25 4.79
C ALA A 76 6.05 9.56 5.32
N PRO A 77 7.08 10.32 5.73
CA PRO A 77 8.22 9.76 6.42
C PRO A 77 7.77 8.92 7.62
N ASP A 78 8.34 7.73 7.74
CA ASP A 78 8.14 6.90 8.93
C ASP A 78 8.93 7.52 10.11
N GLU A 79 8.26 7.70 11.26
CA GLU A 79 8.83 8.36 12.45
C GLU A 79 9.20 7.38 13.57
N ASP A 80 9.17 6.07 13.30
CA ASP A 80 9.61 5.03 14.25
C ASP A 80 11.14 4.97 14.43
N ASP A 81 11.63 4.29 15.49
CA ASP A 81 13.07 4.03 15.72
C ASP A 81 13.75 3.29 14.53
N THR A 82 12.95 2.52 13.80
CA THR A 82 13.34 1.86 12.56
C THR A 82 12.42 2.37 11.48
N THR A 83 12.94 3.15 10.56
CA THR A 83 12.12 3.83 9.54
C THR A 83 12.11 3.07 8.24
N PHE A 84 10.99 3.10 7.54
CA PHE A 84 10.89 2.67 6.15
C PHE A 84 10.90 3.86 5.20
N SER A 85 11.59 3.70 4.07
CA SER A 85 11.60 4.65 2.96
C SER A 85 11.30 3.94 1.66
N LEU A 86 10.59 4.63 0.77
CA LEU A 86 10.33 4.17 -0.58
C LEU A 86 11.31 4.81 -1.57
N ILE A 87 12.13 3.97 -2.20
CA ILE A 87 13.16 4.41 -3.14
C ILE A 87 12.85 3.90 -4.54
N ALA A 88 12.64 4.84 -5.46
CA ALA A 88 12.51 4.60 -6.89
C ALA A 88 13.88 4.54 -7.57
N LYS A 89 14.14 3.47 -8.32
CA LYS A 89 15.33 3.32 -9.17
C LYS A 89 14.92 3.13 -10.63
N GLY A 90 15.27 4.08 -11.47
CA GLY A 90 14.91 4.08 -12.89
C GLY A 90 15.83 3.22 -13.75
N LEU A 91 15.27 2.70 -14.84
CA LEU A 91 16.06 2.21 -15.98
C LEU A 91 16.79 3.39 -16.67
N PRO A 92 17.87 3.15 -17.44
CA PRO A 92 18.56 4.21 -18.17
C PRO A 92 17.59 5.05 -19.03
N GLY A 93 17.64 6.38 -18.85
CA GLY A 93 16.78 7.33 -19.58
C GLY A 93 15.40 7.59 -18.96
N THR A 94 15.09 6.98 -17.81
CA THR A 94 13.83 7.20 -17.10
C THR A 94 13.71 8.64 -16.62
N LEU A 95 12.54 9.22 -16.83
CA LEU A 95 12.21 10.58 -16.43
C LEU A 95 10.90 10.56 -15.65
N LEU A 96 10.93 11.17 -14.48
CA LEU A 96 9.76 11.38 -13.63
C LEU A 96 9.30 12.83 -13.70
N LYS A 97 8.02 13.03 -13.39
CA LYS A 97 7.40 14.34 -13.20
C LYS A 97 6.88 14.40 -11.78
N ARG A 98 7.50 15.22 -10.92
CA ARG A 98 7.01 15.46 -9.57
C ARG A 98 5.84 16.45 -9.64
N LEU A 99 4.71 16.08 -9.04
CA LEU A 99 3.50 16.88 -8.95
C LEU A 99 3.10 17.05 -7.49
N PRO A 100 2.60 18.24 -7.08
CA PRO A 100 1.88 18.36 -5.81
C PRO A 100 0.64 17.47 -5.84
N ALA A 101 0.45 16.63 -4.81
CA ALA A 101 -0.69 15.73 -4.68
C ALA A 101 -2.04 16.47 -4.75
N SER A 102 -2.08 17.69 -4.19
CA SER A 102 -3.24 18.59 -4.24
C SER A 102 -3.70 18.94 -5.66
N LYS A 103 -2.84 18.86 -6.69
CA LYS A 103 -3.23 19.11 -8.08
C LYS A 103 -4.02 17.97 -8.71
N LEU A 104 -4.00 16.76 -8.11
CA LEU A 104 -4.75 15.62 -8.64
C LEU A 104 -6.26 15.75 -8.45
N SER A 105 -6.75 16.72 -7.67
CA SER A 105 -8.19 16.98 -7.55
C SER A 105 -8.84 17.44 -8.86
N GLY A 106 -8.05 17.89 -9.84
CA GLY A 106 -8.53 18.27 -11.18
C GLY A 106 -8.44 17.16 -12.22
N VAL A 107 -7.94 15.98 -11.85
CA VAL A 107 -7.80 14.83 -12.74
C VAL A 107 -9.13 14.09 -12.84
N ASP A 108 -9.36 13.42 -13.97
CA ASP A 108 -10.49 12.51 -14.13
C ASP A 108 -10.54 11.46 -13.00
N PRO A 109 -11.65 11.36 -12.24
CA PRO A 109 -11.75 10.44 -11.11
C PRO A 109 -11.51 8.96 -11.47
N ALA A 110 -11.91 8.53 -12.67
CA ALA A 110 -11.74 7.15 -13.11
C ALA A 110 -10.27 6.85 -13.43
N GLU A 111 -9.57 7.79 -14.09
CA GLU A 111 -8.12 7.67 -14.35
C GLU A 111 -7.34 7.61 -13.04
N LEU A 112 -7.64 8.50 -12.09
CA LEU A 112 -6.96 8.51 -10.78
C LEU A 112 -7.24 7.21 -9.99
N ALA A 113 -8.47 6.71 -10.05
CA ALA A 113 -8.85 5.45 -9.41
C ALA A 113 -8.10 4.25 -9.99
N GLU A 114 -8.02 4.14 -11.32
CA GLU A 114 -7.27 3.05 -11.98
C GLU A 114 -5.80 3.03 -11.53
N GLN A 115 -5.17 4.20 -11.47
CA GLN A 115 -3.78 4.33 -11.02
C GLN A 115 -3.59 3.98 -9.54
N ALA A 116 -4.52 4.40 -8.68
CA ALA A 116 -4.49 4.04 -7.27
C ALA A 116 -4.70 2.54 -7.05
N ASP A 117 -5.61 1.91 -7.80
CA ASP A 117 -5.88 0.48 -7.74
C ASP A 117 -4.68 -0.35 -8.16
N ALA A 118 -3.98 0.06 -9.23
CA ALA A 118 -2.76 -0.58 -9.68
C ALA A 118 -1.65 -0.49 -8.62
N TRP A 119 -1.47 0.68 -8.01
CA TRP A 119 -0.54 0.87 -6.89
C TRP A 119 -0.87 -0.03 -5.70
N LEU A 120 -2.12 -0.01 -5.24
CA LEU A 120 -2.57 -0.78 -4.07
C LEU A 120 -2.41 -2.29 -4.30
N SER A 121 -2.76 -2.77 -5.49
CA SER A 121 -2.60 -4.17 -5.85
C SER A 121 -1.12 -4.58 -5.81
N GLY A 122 -0.22 -3.79 -6.41
CA GLY A 122 1.22 -4.09 -6.41
C GLY A 122 1.85 -4.10 -5.01
N VAL A 123 1.45 -3.16 -4.14
CA VAL A 123 1.93 -3.11 -2.75
C VAL A 123 1.37 -4.28 -1.94
N THR A 124 0.05 -4.53 -1.99
CA THR A 124 -0.59 -5.62 -1.25
C THR A 124 -0.09 -7.00 -1.68
N ASP A 125 0.15 -7.22 -2.97
CA ASP A 125 0.73 -8.47 -3.49
C ASP A 125 2.13 -8.74 -2.92
N THR A 126 2.90 -7.69 -2.65
CA THR A 126 4.22 -7.85 -2.02
C THR A 126 4.11 -8.20 -0.54
N LEU A 127 3.22 -7.52 0.18
CA LEU A 127 2.95 -7.79 1.60
C LEU A 127 2.39 -9.21 1.79
N PHE A 128 1.58 -9.69 0.83
CA PHE A 128 1.03 -11.03 0.80
C PHE A 128 2.08 -12.14 0.68
N ARG A 129 3.30 -11.87 0.18
CA ARG A 129 4.35 -12.90 0.04
C ARG A 129 4.74 -13.54 1.38
N TYR A 130 4.49 -12.85 2.49
CA TYR A 130 4.73 -13.37 3.84
C TYR A 130 3.54 -14.11 4.44
N ALA A 131 2.35 -14.02 3.82
CA ALA A 131 1.19 -14.76 4.27
C ALA A 131 1.40 -16.26 3.99
N THR A 132 1.44 -17.05 5.05
CA THR A 132 1.58 -18.52 4.98
C THR A 132 0.28 -19.21 4.56
N HIS A 133 -0.85 -18.54 4.72
CA HIS A 133 -2.17 -18.99 4.28
C HIS A 133 -3.01 -17.80 3.81
N SER A 134 -3.70 -17.98 2.68
CA SER A 134 -4.80 -17.12 2.27
C SER A 134 -6.11 -17.78 2.74
N PRO A 135 -6.86 -17.19 3.68
CA PRO A 135 -8.13 -17.75 4.10
C PRO A 135 -9.14 -17.73 2.95
N ARG A 136 -10.06 -18.70 2.95
CA ARG A 136 -11.21 -18.67 2.04
C ARG A 136 -12.17 -17.59 2.54
N PRO A 137 -12.59 -16.64 1.69
CA PRO A 137 -13.51 -15.60 2.14
C PRO A 137 -14.88 -16.19 2.47
N ASP A 138 -15.42 -15.79 3.62
CA ASP A 138 -16.79 -16.07 4.05
C ASP A 138 -17.79 -15.15 3.33
N ALA A 139 -17.35 -13.93 3.00
CA ALA A 139 -18.11 -12.99 2.19
C ALA A 139 -17.22 -12.19 1.23
N LEU A 140 -17.79 -11.82 0.09
CA LEU A 140 -17.18 -10.93 -0.89
C LEU A 140 -17.85 -9.56 -0.80
N VAL A 141 -17.02 -8.52 -0.65
CA VAL A 141 -17.47 -7.14 -0.63
C VAL A 141 -17.51 -6.60 -2.05
N GLU A 142 -18.58 -5.88 -2.38
CA GLU A 142 -18.78 -5.19 -3.65
C GLU A 142 -18.80 -3.68 -3.38
N PRO A 143 -18.30 -2.86 -4.31
CA PRO A 143 -18.26 -1.41 -4.13
C PRO A 143 -19.66 -0.79 -4.02
N ASP A 144 -19.67 0.40 -3.43
CA ASP A 144 -20.81 1.32 -3.33
C ASP A 144 -22.05 0.72 -2.65
N GLN A 145 -21.80 -0.11 -1.63
CA GLN A 145 -22.83 -0.79 -0.84
C GLN A 145 -22.55 -0.69 0.65
N THR A 146 -23.60 -0.53 1.44
CA THR A 146 -23.51 -0.68 2.91
C THR A 146 -24.21 -1.96 3.31
N ARG A 147 -23.51 -2.84 4.03
CA ARG A 147 -24.04 -4.13 4.48
C ARG A 147 -23.57 -4.44 5.89
N THR A 148 -24.46 -5.05 6.67
CA THR A 148 -24.06 -5.71 7.91
C THR A 148 -23.53 -7.10 7.57
N LEU A 149 -22.26 -7.33 7.89
CA LEU A 149 -21.57 -8.60 7.67
C LEU A 149 -21.35 -9.27 9.03
N GLY A 150 -21.51 -10.58 9.08
CA GLY A 150 -21.21 -11.37 10.28
C GLY A 150 -19.71 -11.54 10.49
N PRO A 151 -19.30 -12.17 11.60
CA PRO A 151 -17.91 -12.55 11.83
C PRO A 151 -17.40 -13.47 10.72
N GLY A 152 -16.12 -13.35 10.38
CA GLY A 152 -15.49 -14.11 9.31
C GLY A 152 -14.56 -13.28 8.44
N THR A 153 -14.02 -13.93 7.41
CA THR A 153 -13.06 -13.34 6.46
C THR A 153 -13.78 -12.64 5.31
N LEU A 154 -13.44 -11.38 5.10
CA LEU A 154 -13.92 -10.55 3.99
C LEU A 154 -12.81 -10.32 2.97
N SER A 155 -13.14 -10.44 1.69
CA SER A 155 -12.24 -10.07 0.60
C SER A 155 -13.06 -9.54 -0.59
N VAL A 156 -12.41 -9.29 -1.73
CA VAL A 156 -13.04 -8.78 -2.95
C VAL A 156 -12.81 -9.75 -4.10
N ARG A 157 -13.74 -9.75 -5.07
CA ARG A 157 -13.60 -10.60 -6.26
C ARG A 157 -12.60 -10.01 -7.26
N ARG A 158 -12.64 -8.69 -7.47
CA ARG A 158 -11.87 -7.94 -8.47
C ARG A 158 -11.71 -6.49 -8.04
N GLY A 159 -10.66 -5.84 -8.53
CA GLY A 159 -10.37 -4.43 -8.26
C GLY A 159 -10.05 -4.18 -6.80
N VAL A 160 -10.20 -2.92 -6.39
CA VAL A 160 -10.05 -2.49 -5.00
C VAL A 160 -11.39 -2.00 -4.47
N VAL A 161 -11.72 -2.39 -3.24
CA VAL A 161 -12.88 -1.86 -2.51
C VAL A 161 -12.43 -1.32 -1.16
N TRP A 162 -12.79 -0.08 -0.88
CA TRP A 162 -12.50 0.58 0.38
C TRP A 162 -13.63 0.37 1.36
N VAL A 163 -13.36 -0.31 2.47
CA VAL A 163 -14.35 -0.55 3.51
C VAL A 163 -14.16 0.43 4.67
N SER A 164 -15.25 0.94 5.22
CA SER A 164 -15.23 1.71 6.47
C SER A 164 -14.58 0.91 7.57
N ARG A 165 -13.73 1.56 8.36
CA ARG A 165 -12.99 0.91 9.43
C ARG A 165 -13.92 0.45 10.58
N PRO A 166 -13.87 -0.83 10.99
CA PRO A 166 -14.54 -1.28 12.21
C PRO A 166 -13.93 -0.65 13.49
N PRO A 167 -14.61 -0.72 14.65
CA PRO A 167 -14.05 -0.30 15.92
C PRO A 167 -12.78 -1.10 16.31
N ALA A 168 -11.95 -0.53 17.18
CA ALA A 168 -10.80 -1.23 17.74
C ALA A 168 -11.22 -2.53 18.46
N GLY A 169 -10.42 -3.57 18.25
CA GLY A 169 -10.64 -4.95 18.67
C GLY A 169 -11.62 -5.74 17.81
N ALA A 170 -12.30 -5.13 16.83
CA ALA A 170 -13.37 -5.79 16.08
C ALA A 170 -12.91 -6.41 14.76
N SER A 171 -11.71 -6.09 14.28
CA SER A 171 -11.21 -6.61 13.01
C SER A 171 -9.70 -6.63 12.88
N LEU A 172 -9.19 -7.57 12.09
CA LEU A 172 -7.77 -7.65 11.71
C LEU A 172 -7.61 -7.63 10.19
N TYR A 173 -6.78 -6.72 9.69
CA TYR A 173 -6.32 -6.74 8.31
C TYR A 173 -5.21 -7.78 8.16
N MET A 174 -5.39 -8.68 7.19
CA MET A 174 -4.51 -9.82 6.93
C MET A 174 -4.20 -10.65 8.20
N ASP A 175 -5.17 -10.76 9.11
CA ASP A 175 -5.06 -11.44 10.43
C ASP A 175 -3.98 -10.89 11.38
N LEU A 176 -3.43 -9.71 11.08
CA LEU A 176 -2.22 -9.21 11.72
C LEU A 176 -2.38 -7.82 12.33
N ILE A 177 -3.11 -6.92 11.66
CA ILE A 177 -3.15 -5.50 12.03
C ILE A 177 -4.57 -5.07 12.36
N ASP A 178 -4.78 -4.55 13.56
CA ASP A 178 -5.99 -3.78 13.85
C ASP A 178 -5.82 -2.33 13.35
N CYS A 179 -6.42 -2.03 12.21
CA CYS A 179 -6.34 -0.71 11.60
C CYS A 179 -6.94 0.43 12.45
N ALA A 180 -7.76 0.12 13.46
CA ALA A 180 -8.35 1.13 14.35
C ALA A 180 -7.45 1.51 15.51
N GLU A 181 -6.46 0.68 15.84
CA GLU A 181 -5.41 1.01 16.81
C GLU A 181 -4.30 1.87 16.20
N LEU A 182 -4.16 1.84 14.86
CA LEU A 182 -3.22 2.68 14.14
C LEU A 182 -3.69 4.14 14.17
N SER A 183 -2.99 4.95 14.96
CA SER A 183 -3.19 6.40 15.04
C SER A 183 -2.64 7.04 13.76
N GLY A 184 -3.52 7.44 12.84
CA GLY A 184 -3.17 8.17 11.63
C GLY A 184 -3.69 9.61 11.65
N ALA A 185 -3.18 10.46 10.75
CA ALA A 185 -3.57 11.87 10.58
C ALA A 185 -5.03 12.09 10.09
N VAL A 186 -5.80 11.02 9.92
CA VAL A 186 -7.18 11.06 9.41
C VAL A 186 -8.16 10.86 10.55
N SER A 187 -9.26 11.63 10.52
CA SER A 187 -10.36 11.47 11.47
C SER A 187 -10.80 10.00 11.54
N PRO A 188 -10.93 9.40 12.75
CA PRO A 188 -11.29 7.99 12.90
C PRO A 188 -12.59 7.58 12.18
N GLN A 189 -13.48 8.54 11.91
CA GLN A 189 -14.77 8.31 11.24
C GLN A 189 -14.69 8.27 9.70
N GLU A 190 -13.63 8.78 9.09
CA GLU A 190 -13.51 8.84 7.62
C GLU A 190 -12.55 7.80 7.04
N ALA A 191 -11.79 7.16 7.92
CA ALA A 191 -10.77 6.25 7.48
C ALA A 191 -11.35 4.93 6.95
N VAL A 192 -10.73 4.47 5.88
CA VAL A 192 -11.11 3.29 5.13
C VAL A 192 -9.92 2.35 4.98
N ILE A 193 -10.22 1.07 4.81
CA ILE A 193 -9.22 0.01 4.59
C ILE A 193 -9.42 -0.51 3.16
N PRO A 194 -8.37 -0.56 2.32
CA PRO A 194 -8.49 -1.14 0.99
C PRO A 194 -8.46 -2.68 1.07
N LEU A 195 -9.46 -3.30 0.46
CA LEU A 195 -9.47 -4.72 0.16
C LEU A 195 -9.08 -4.91 -1.31
N THR A 196 -8.03 -5.68 -1.53
CA THR A 196 -7.56 -6.13 -2.85
C THR A 196 -7.80 -7.64 -2.96
N GLN A 197 -7.47 -8.25 -4.10
CA GLN A 197 -7.62 -9.71 -4.25
C GLN A 197 -6.72 -10.53 -3.31
N THR A 198 -5.62 -9.95 -2.86
CA THR A 198 -4.64 -10.57 -1.95
C THR A 198 -4.76 -10.07 -0.51
N GLY A 199 -5.48 -8.97 -0.28
CA GLY A 199 -5.84 -8.46 1.04
C GLY A 199 -7.17 -9.01 1.54
N TRP A 200 -7.27 -9.21 2.86
CA TRP A 200 -8.53 -9.55 3.53
C TRP A 200 -8.67 -8.84 4.86
N LEU A 201 -9.91 -8.75 5.33
CA LEU A 201 -10.26 -8.25 6.66
C LEU A 201 -11.02 -9.35 7.40
N THR A 202 -10.54 -9.73 8.57
CA THR A 202 -11.20 -10.70 9.43
C THR A 202 -12.00 -9.96 10.49
N LEU A 203 -13.31 -10.14 10.49
CA LEU A 203 -14.21 -9.58 11.50
C LEU A 203 -14.39 -10.55 12.66
N SER A 204 -14.23 -10.04 13.89
CA SER A 204 -14.49 -10.80 15.12
C SER A 204 -15.98 -10.83 15.48
N ASP A 205 -16.71 -9.77 15.14
CA ASP A 205 -18.14 -9.60 15.41
C ASP A 205 -18.88 -9.06 14.18
N ALA A 206 -20.20 -9.09 14.22
CA ALA A 206 -21.01 -8.51 13.16
C ALA A 206 -20.83 -6.97 13.11
N ALA A 207 -20.49 -6.44 11.93
CA ALA A 207 -20.24 -5.03 11.73
C ALA A 207 -20.98 -4.49 10.49
N ALA A 208 -21.51 -3.27 10.60
CA ALA A 208 -22.03 -2.55 9.45
C ALA A 208 -20.88 -1.88 8.71
N LEU A 209 -20.58 -2.33 7.50
CA LEU A 209 -19.50 -1.79 6.67
C LEU A 209 -20.08 -1.05 5.47
N SER A 210 -19.58 0.17 5.26
CA SER A 210 -19.74 0.91 4.01
C SER A 210 -18.58 0.55 3.08
N ALA A 211 -18.88 0.14 1.86
CA ALA A 211 -17.92 -0.15 0.81
C ALA A 211 -18.00 0.94 -0.27
N ARG A 212 -16.85 1.44 -0.73
CA ARG A 212 -16.72 2.44 -1.79
C ARG A 212 -15.67 2.01 -2.80
N SER A 213 -15.87 2.35 -4.08
CA SER A 213 -14.82 2.21 -5.09
C SER A 213 -13.75 3.32 -4.97
N SER A 214 -12.58 3.12 -5.55
CA SER A 214 -11.58 4.19 -5.67
C SER A 214 -12.08 5.37 -6.49
N GLU A 215 -12.94 5.13 -7.50
CA GLU A 215 -13.56 6.17 -8.32
C GLU A 215 -14.53 7.04 -7.48
N THR A 216 -15.35 6.41 -6.63
CA THR A 216 -16.21 7.13 -5.68
C THR A 216 -15.38 8.01 -4.75
N LEU A 217 -14.29 7.47 -4.17
CA LEU A 217 -13.41 8.26 -3.32
C LEU A 217 -12.67 9.37 -4.07
N ALA A 218 -12.30 9.16 -5.33
CA ALA A 218 -11.66 10.18 -6.16
C ALA A 218 -12.63 11.34 -6.45
N ALA A 219 -13.88 11.03 -6.81
CA ALA A 219 -14.93 12.01 -7.05
C ALA A 219 -15.28 12.81 -5.78
N GLU A 220 -15.18 12.18 -4.60
CA GLU A 220 -15.37 12.82 -3.28
C GLU A 220 -14.12 13.61 -2.81
N GLY A 221 -12.98 13.50 -3.51
CA GLY A 221 -11.71 14.13 -3.10
C GLY A 221 -11.04 13.45 -1.90
N ALA A 222 -11.45 12.23 -1.55
CA ALA A 222 -10.99 11.49 -0.37
C ALA A 222 -9.90 10.44 -0.68
N LEU A 223 -9.69 10.07 -1.96
CA LEU A 223 -8.82 8.96 -2.35
C LEU A 223 -7.36 9.13 -1.89
N LEU A 224 -6.78 10.33 -1.97
CA LEU A 224 -5.39 10.55 -1.56
C LEU A 224 -5.20 10.39 -0.04
N SER A 225 -6.18 10.85 0.74
CA SER A 225 -6.21 10.65 2.20
C SER A 225 -6.36 9.17 2.56
N ALA A 226 -7.17 8.43 1.79
CA ALA A 226 -7.32 6.99 1.94
C ALA A 226 -6.02 6.24 1.61
N LEU A 227 -5.30 6.63 0.55
CA LEU A 227 -3.98 6.09 0.22
C LEU A 227 -2.96 6.35 1.33
N ALA A 228 -2.88 7.58 1.84
CA ALA A 228 -1.99 7.92 2.94
C ALA A 228 -2.30 7.09 4.20
N SER A 229 -3.58 6.87 4.49
CA SER A 229 -4.00 5.99 5.59
C SER A 229 -3.55 4.55 5.38
N PHE A 230 -3.64 4.04 4.14
CA PHE A 230 -3.17 2.69 3.82
C PHE A 230 -1.65 2.56 3.94
N HIS A 231 -0.86 3.58 3.58
CA HIS A 231 0.60 3.51 3.73
C HIS A 231 1.03 3.26 5.18
N VAL A 232 0.33 3.86 6.15
CA VAL A 232 0.55 3.58 7.59
C VAL A 232 0.28 2.10 7.92
N VAL A 233 -0.82 1.55 7.40
CA VAL A 233 -1.16 0.12 7.58
C VAL A 233 -0.11 -0.77 6.91
N ALA A 234 0.34 -0.44 5.70
CA ALA A 234 1.32 -1.19 4.95
C ALA A 234 2.68 -1.25 5.67
N PHE A 235 3.16 -0.12 6.21
CA PHE A 235 4.41 -0.09 7.00
C PHE A 235 4.29 -0.87 8.30
N ALA A 236 3.17 -0.76 9.02
CA ALA A 236 2.92 -1.55 10.22
C ALA A 236 2.92 -3.05 9.92
N LEU A 237 2.26 -3.46 8.84
CA LEU A 237 2.20 -4.86 8.39
C LEU A 237 3.59 -5.38 8.01
N GLU A 238 4.36 -4.61 7.25
CA GLU A 238 5.72 -5.00 6.87
C GLU A 238 6.66 -5.10 8.08
N ARG A 239 6.56 -4.18 9.04
CA ARG A 239 7.33 -4.26 10.30
C ARG A 239 7.06 -5.57 11.02
N LEU A 240 5.80 -5.98 11.08
CA LEU A 240 5.40 -7.22 11.73
C LEU A 240 5.89 -8.45 10.93
N ASN A 241 5.75 -8.44 9.61
CA ASN A 241 6.26 -9.50 8.73
C ASN A 241 7.76 -9.72 8.89
N ARG A 242 8.57 -8.65 8.96
CA ARG A 242 10.02 -8.75 9.18
C ARG A 242 10.36 -9.35 10.54
N ARG A 243 9.65 -8.93 11.60
CA ARG A 243 9.82 -9.51 12.94
C ARG A 243 9.50 -11.01 12.97
N LEU A 244 8.41 -11.41 12.29
CA LEU A 244 8.02 -12.82 12.16
C LEU A 244 9.06 -13.62 11.36
N ALA A 245 9.57 -13.08 10.25
CA ALA A 245 10.59 -13.73 9.43
C ALA A 245 11.91 -13.98 10.18
N VAL A 246 12.31 -13.06 11.07
CA VAL A 246 13.49 -13.26 11.96
C VAL A 246 13.26 -14.41 12.93
N VAL A 247 12.07 -14.49 13.53
CA VAL A 247 11.70 -15.58 14.45
C VAL A 247 11.66 -16.93 13.74
N ASP A 248 11.07 -16.98 12.54
CA ASP A 248 10.98 -18.20 11.74
C ASP A 248 12.37 -18.70 11.31
N SER A 249 13.25 -17.78 10.90
CA SER A 249 14.64 -18.10 10.55
C SER A 249 15.40 -18.70 11.74
N ALA A 250 15.26 -18.10 12.93
CA ALA A 250 15.87 -18.61 14.16
C ALA A 250 15.32 -20.00 14.56
N ASN A 251 14.02 -20.23 14.38
CA ASN A 251 13.39 -21.52 14.63
C ASN A 251 13.88 -22.60 13.65
N LEU A 252 14.05 -22.25 12.37
CA LEU A 252 14.58 -23.14 11.34
C LEU A 252 16.03 -23.53 11.62
N GLU A 253 16.88 -22.59 12.06
CA GLU A 253 18.27 -22.86 12.45
C GLU A 253 18.37 -23.80 13.66
N ARG A 254 17.51 -23.60 14.67
CA ARG A 254 17.42 -24.49 15.84
C ARG A 254 17.01 -25.90 15.43
N ALA A 255 16.01 -26.04 14.58
CA ALA A 255 15.54 -27.33 14.08
C ALA A 255 16.65 -28.07 13.31
N ARG A 256 17.38 -27.37 12.43
CA ARG A 256 18.54 -27.94 11.69
C ARG A 256 19.64 -28.42 12.64
N THR A 257 19.96 -27.64 13.67
CA THR A 257 21.00 -27.97 14.65
C THR A 257 20.60 -29.19 15.48
N SER A 258 19.34 -29.28 15.90
CA SER A 258 18.80 -30.45 16.60
C SER A 258 18.83 -31.71 15.75
N SER A 259 18.41 -31.63 14.48
CA SER A 259 18.42 -32.78 13.56
C SER A 259 19.84 -33.25 13.23
N ARG A 260 20.82 -32.34 13.12
CA ARG A 260 22.22 -32.72 12.91
C ARG A 260 22.80 -33.46 14.11
N ARG A 261 22.47 -33.04 15.33
CA ARG A 261 22.94 -33.69 16.55
C ARG A 261 22.37 -35.09 16.73
N VAL A 262 21.09 -35.30 16.38
CA VAL A 262 20.47 -36.63 16.40
C VAL A 262 21.08 -37.56 15.34
N ALA A 263 21.49 -37.04 14.18
CA ALA A 263 22.16 -37.82 13.15
C ALA A 263 23.62 -38.19 13.48
N GLU A 264 24.27 -37.47 14.41
CA GLU A 264 25.62 -37.77 14.90
C GLU A 264 25.62 -38.73 16.10
N GLU A 265 24.47 -38.91 16.77
CA GLU A 265 24.29 -39.82 17.92
C GLU A 265 23.81 -41.24 17.50
N VAL A 266 23.59 -41.50 16.20
CA VAL A 266 23.20 -42.81 15.60
C VAL A 266 24.35 -43.39 14.79
#